data_AF-A0A1H5Y0X8-F1
#
_entry.id   AF-A0A1H5Y0X8-F1
#
_cell.length_a   1.000
_cell.length_b   1.000
_cell.length_c   1.000
_cell.angle_alpha   90.00
_cell.angle_beta   90.00
_cell.angle_gamma   90.00
#
_symmetry.space_group_name_H-M   'P 1'
#
loop_
_entity.id
_entity.type
_entity.pdbx_description
1 polymer ?
#
loop_
_entity_poly.entity_id
_entity_poly.type
_entity_poly.pdbx_seq_one_letter_code
_entity_poly.pdbx_strand_id
1 'polypeptide(L)'
;MTRTVNGSAHTSGQVLAAYKYCETVTGQEARNFAYGIRLLPTAKRQAMSAVYAFSRRVDDIGDGELPPDEKLRRLEGARSLLERVEAREVEEDDTDPVAVALADAARVFPIPMGGLGELIDGVQMDVRGESYETWDDLAIYCRCVAGAIGRVSLGVFGTVNGHDHARAAEYADTLGLALQLTNILRDVREDAGNGRTYLPAEDLAKFGCAEGFHSDSPPPGSDFAGLVEFEVRRARSLFATGYRLLPMLDRRSGACVAAMAGIYRRLLERIAADPEAVLRGRVSLPGREKAYVAVRGLAGVDARRTARTPAPVADPRRDA
;
A
#
# COMPACT_ATOMS: atom_id res chain seq x y z
N MET A 1 -31.20 30.09 2.07
CA MET A 1 -31.13 30.00 0.59
C MET A 1 -30.41 28.72 0.24
N THR A 2 -31.20 27.69 -0.07
CA THR A 2 -30.76 26.33 -0.32
C THR A 2 -30.23 26.25 -1.74
N ARG A 3 -28.90 26.14 -1.91
CA ARG A 3 -28.30 25.92 -3.23
C ARG A 3 -28.42 24.44 -3.56
N THR A 4 -29.53 24.07 -4.18
CA THR A 4 -29.70 22.81 -4.89
C THR A 4 -28.57 22.68 -5.92
N VAL A 5 -27.64 21.75 -5.68
CA VAL A 5 -26.63 21.34 -6.66
C VAL A 5 -27.35 20.51 -7.72
N ASN A 6 -27.85 21.20 -8.74
CA ASN A 6 -28.37 20.60 -9.95
C ASN A 6 -27.28 20.76 -11.02
N GLY A 7 -26.67 19.65 -11.40
CA GLY A 7 -25.58 19.61 -12.37
C GLY A 7 -24.86 18.26 -12.35
N SER A 8 -25.51 17.23 -12.90
CA SER A 8 -24.78 16.07 -13.39
C SER A 8 -23.89 16.56 -14.53
N ALA A 9 -22.67 16.99 -14.21
CA ALA A 9 -21.64 17.21 -15.21
C ALA A 9 -21.49 15.88 -15.95
N HIS A 10 -21.87 15.85 -17.23
CA HIS A 10 -21.62 14.69 -18.07
C HIS A 10 -20.11 14.51 -18.17
N THR A 11 -19.56 13.48 -17.54
CA THR A 11 -18.18 13.05 -17.74
C THR A 11 -17.96 12.83 -19.24
N SER A 12 -16.97 13.51 -19.83
CA SER A 12 -16.73 13.41 -21.26
C SER A 12 -16.31 11.99 -21.66
N GLY A 13 -16.48 11.66 -22.96
CA GLY A 13 -16.07 10.35 -23.49
C GLY A 13 -14.57 10.08 -23.30
N GLN A 14 -13.74 11.13 -23.32
CA GLN A 14 -12.29 11.04 -23.12
C GLN A 14 -11.95 10.68 -21.67
N VAL A 15 -12.58 11.36 -20.69
CA VAL A 15 -12.39 11.03 -19.27
C VAL A 15 -12.88 9.61 -18.96
N LEU A 16 -13.98 9.16 -19.55
CA LEU A 16 -14.45 7.77 -19.41
C LEU A 16 -13.46 6.76 -20.01
N ALA A 17 -12.85 7.07 -21.16
CA ALA A 17 -11.83 6.22 -21.77
C ALA A 17 -10.55 6.16 -20.91
N ALA A 18 -10.13 7.29 -20.35
CA ALA A 18 -9.01 7.41 -19.43
C ALA A 18 -9.21 6.55 -18.17
N TYR A 19 -10.40 6.59 -17.56
CA TYR A 19 -10.73 5.70 -16.45
C TYR A 19 -10.74 4.23 -16.85
N LYS A 20 -11.26 3.89 -18.03
CA LYS A 20 -11.26 2.50 -18.52
C LYS A 20 -9.85 1.95 -18.73
N TYR A 21 -8.92 2.79 -19.20
CA TYR A 21 -7.50 2.45 -19.26
C TYR A 21 -6.96 2.13 -17.86
N CYS A 22 -7.19 3.02 -16.89
CA CYS A 22 -6.73 2.83 -15.51
C CYS A 22 -7.34 1.60 -14.83
N GLU A 23 -8.62 1.32 -15.05
CA GLU A 23 -9.30 0.10 -14.57
C GLU A 23 -8.69 -1.17 -15.20
N THR A 24 -8.27 -1.10 -16.47
CA THR A 24 -7.61 -2.23 -17.17
C THR A 24 -6.25 -2.52 -16.55
N VAL A 25 -5.41 -1.49 -16.37
CA VAL A 25 -4.12 -1.59 -15.67
C VAL A 25 -4.30 -2.19 -14.26
N THR A 26 -5.26 -1.64 -13.50
CA THR A 26 -5.59 -2.15 -12.16
C THR A 26 -6.02 -3.62 -12.17
N GLY A 27 -6.83 -4.02 -13.16
CA GLY A 27 -7.34 -5.39 -13.27
C GLY A 27 -6.26 -6.42 -13.62
N GLN A 28 -5.25 -6.02 -14.38
CA GLN A 28 -4.16 -6.89 -14.83
C GLN A 28 -3.07 -7.04 -13.74
N GLU A 29 -2.67 -5.92 -13.14
CA GLU A 29 -1.50 -5.84 -12.27
C GLU A 29 -1.87 -6.01 -10.78
N ALA A 30 -3.03 -5.49 -10.35
CA ALA A 30 -3.39 -5.38 -8.94
C ALA A 30 -4.13 -6.62 -8.42
N ARG A 31 -3.65 -7.84 -8.63
CA ARG A 31 -4.43 -9.08 -8.35
C ARG A 31 -5.00 -9.17 -6.94
N ASN A 32 -4.34 -8.60 -5.92
CA ASN A 32 -4.87 -8.55 -4.55
C ASN A 32 -5.78 -7.32 -4.32
N PHE A 33 -5.38 -6.15 -4.82
CA PHE A 33 -6.09 -4.88 -4.66
C PHE A 33 -7.40 -4.81 -5.46
N ALA A 34 -7.44 -5.40 -6.65
CA ALA A 34 -8.59 -5.42 -7.54
C ALA A 34 -9.84 -6.05 -6.89
N TYR A 35 -9.67 -7.02 -5.98
CA TYR A 35 -10.81 -7.59 -5.23
C TYR A 35 -11.46 -6.57 -4.31
N GLY A 36 -10.67 -5.74 -3.61
CA GLY A 36 -11.18 -4.69 -2.74
C GLY A 36 -11.80 -3.54 -3.53
N ILE A 37 -11.08 -3.07 -4.56
CA ILE A 37 -11.49 -1.94 -5.41
C ILE A 37 -12.85 -2.21 -6.09
N ARG A 38 -13.14 -3.46 -6.49
CA ARG A 38 -14.44 -3.86 -7.04
C ARG A 38 -15.63 -3.67 -6.09
N LEU A 39 -15.40 -3.58 -4.78
CA LEU A 39 -16.46 -3.36 -3.79
C LEU A 39 -16.90 -1.89 -3.70
N LEU A 40 -16.11 -0.98 -4.27
CA LEU A 40 -16.37 0.45 -4.22
C LEU A 40 -17.49 0.87 -5.20
N PRO A 41 -18.28 1.91 -4.86
CA PRO A 41 -19.10 2.62 -5.84
C PRO A 41 -18.28 3.09 -7.05
N THR A 42 -18.91 3.22 -8.21
CA THR A 42 -18.23 3.52 -9.48
C THR A 42 -17.27 4.70 -9.42
N ALA A 43 -17.68 5.86 -8.89
CA ALA A 43 -16.81 7.03 -8.81
C ALA A 43 -15.54 6.79 -7.96
N LYS A 44 -15.68 6.17 -6.77
CA LYS A 44 -14.54 5.81 -5.92
C LYS A 44 -13.66 4.74 -6.57
N ARG A 45 -14.25 3.78 -7.26
CA ARG A 45 -13.53 2.74 -7.99
C ARG A 45 -12.66 3.34 -9.09
N GLN A 46 -13.23 4.23 -9.90
CA GLN A 46 -12.54 4.96 -10.96
C GLN A 46 -11.38 5.79 -10.41
N ALA A 47 -11.62 6.57 -9.34
CA ALA A 47 -10.58 7.35 -8.67
C ALA A 47 -9.45 6.46 -8.12
N MET A 48 -9.79 5.36 -7.44
CA MET A 48 -8.80 4.41 -6.94
C MET A 48 -8.01 3.72 -8.07
N SER A 49 -8.65 3.46 -9.21
CA SER A 49 -7.96 2.91 -10.39
C SER A 49 -7.01 3.92 -11.02
N ALA A 50 -7.36 5.21 -11.06
CA ALA A 50 -6.46 6.27 -11.53
C ALA A 50 -5.24 6.40 -10.60
N VAL A 51 -5.47 6.45 -9.28
CA VAL A 51 -4.41 6.43 -8.26
C VAL A 51 -3.51 5.21 -8.44
N TYR A 52 -4.09 4.01 -8.56
CA TYR A 52 -3.31 2.78 -8.73
C TYR A 52 -2.51 2.79 -10.03
N ALA A 53 -3.10 3.23 -11.15
CA ALA A 53 -2.40 3.29 -12.44
C ALA A 53 -1.21 4.26 -12.40
N PHE A 54 -1.35 5.40 -11.71
CA PHE A 54 -0.22 6.30 -11.44
C PHE A 54 0.84 5.61 -10.58
N SER A 55 0.44 5.01 -9.45
CA SER A 55 1.39 4.31 -8.57
C SER A 55 2.15 3.21 -9.30
N ARG A 56 1.44 2.40 -10.10
CA ARG A 56 2.05 1.33 -10.89
C ARG A 56 3.06 1.86 -11.91
N ARG A 57 2.76 2.99 -12.54
CA ARG A 57 3.71 3.67 -13.44
C ARG A 57 4.98 4.10 -12.72
N VAL A 58 4.87 4.62 -11.49
CA VAL A 58 6.02 5.01 -10.67
C VAL A 58 6.85 3.78 -10.30
N ASP A 59 6.20 2.71 -9.82
CA ASP A 59 6.85 1.44 -9.50
C ASP A 59 7.56 0.83 -10.73
N ASP A 60 6.90 0.80 -11.90
CA ASP A 60 7.49 0.30 -13.15
C ASP A 60 8.75 1.05 -13.57
N ILE A 61 8.84 2.35 -13.28
CA ILE A 61 10.06 3.13 -13.52
C ILE A 61 11.17 2.68 -12.57
N GLY A 62 10.85 2.49 -11.28
CA GLY A 62 11.79 2.04 -10.26
C GLY A 62 12.32 0.63 -10.51
N ASP A 63 11.43 -0.30 -10.84
CA ASP A 63 11.71 -1.73 -11.03
C ASP A 63 12.28 -2.06 -12.42
N GLY A 64 12.14 -1.16 -13.40
CA GLY A 64 12.58 -1.40 -14.78
C GLY A 64 14.11 -1.57 -14.93
N GLU A 65 14.57 -1.96 -16.12
CA GLU A 65 16.00 -2.24 -16.38
C GLU A 65 16.83 -1.01 -16.78
N LEU A 66 16.23 0.19 -16.71
CA LEU A 66 16.90 1.43 -17.13
C LEU A 66 18.06 1.81 -16.18
N PRO A 67 19.08 2.53 -16.67
CA PRO A 67 20.12 3.08 -15.80
C PRO A 67 19.53 4.00 -14.70
N PRO A 68 20.15 4.08 -13.51
CA PRO A 68 19.63 4.88 -12.39
C PRO A 68 19.30 6.34 -12.76
N ASP A 69 20.19 7.04 -13.47
CA ASP A 69 19.96 8.43 -13.87
C ASP A 69 18.72 8.59 -14.77
N GLU A 70 18.46 7.60 -15.62
CA GLU A 70 17.28 7.57 -16.48
C GLU A 70 16.00 7.36 -15.68
N LYS A 71 16.04 6.45 -14.69
CA LYS A 71 14.92 6.23 -13.79
C LYS A 71 14.59 7.50 -13.01
N LEU A 72 15.60 8.14 -12.42
CA LEU A 72 15.44 9.41 -11.68
C LEU A 72 14.82 10.51 -12.56
N ARG A 73 15.26 10.64 -13.81
CA ARG A 73 14.69 11.60 -14.77
C ARG A 73 13.22 11.30 -15.09
N ARG A 74 12.84 10.04 -15.22
CA ARG A 74 11.43 9.65 -15.45
C ARG A 74 10.56 9.83 -14.22
N LEU A 75 11.09 9.57 -13.03
CA LEU A 75 10.43 9.86 -11.75
C LEU A 75 10.17 11.36 -11.58
N GLU A 76 11.12 12.20 -12.01
CA GLU A 76 10.90 13.65 -12.04
C GLU A 76 9.81 14.05 -13.03
N GLY A 77 9.76 13.41 -14.21
CA GLY A 77 8.63 13.60 -15.14
C GLY A 77 7.27 13.20 -14.53
N ALA A 78 7.23 12.16 -13.69
CA ALA A 78 6.03 11.78 -12.95
C ALA A 78 5.66 12.84 -11.89
N ARG A 79 6.65 13.50 -11.27
CA ARG A 79 6.42 14.63 -10.35
C ARG A 79 5.85 15.84 -11.08
N SER A 80 6.41 16.21 -12.23
CA SER A 80 5.86 17.30 -13.06
C SER A 80 4.43 17.02 -13.52
N LEU A 81 4.04 15.76 -13.72
CA LEU A 81 2.65 15.40 -13.99
C LEU A 81 1.75 15.73 -12.78
N LEU A 82 2.17 15.41 -11.55
CA LEU A 82 1.41 15.76 -10.34
C LEU A 82 1.24 17.28 -10.21
N GLU A 83 2.28 18.05 -10.48
CA GLU A 83 2.23 19.52 -10.45
C GLU A 83 1.20 20.06 -11.45
N ARG A 84 1.17 19.53 -12.68
CA ARG A 84 0.15 19.87 -13.69
C ARG A 84 -1.27 19.51 -13.24
N VAL A 85 -1.44 18.38 -12.56
CA VAL A 85 -2.73 17.97 -11.99
C VAL A 85 -3.18 18.96 -10.91
N GLU A 86 -2.29 19.35 -9.99
CA GLU A 86 -2.58 20.32 -8.93
C GLU A 86 -2.88 21.73 -9.49
N ALA A 87 -2.13 22.15 -10.50
CA ALA A 87 -2.31 23.42 -11.19
C ALA A 87 -3.55 23.45 -12.10
N ARG A 88 -4.22 22.31 -12.33
CA ARG A 88 -5.35 22.13 -13.25
C ARG A 88 -4.99 22.43 -14.70
N GLU A 89 -3.82 21.99 -15.12
CA GLU A 89 -3.24 22.15 -16.47
C GLU A 89 -3.30 20.85 -17.29
N VAL A 90 -4.14 19.91 -16.88
CA VAL A 90 -4.42 18.68 -17.62
C VAL A 90 -5.80 18.81 -18.25
N GLU A 91 -5.83 18.96 -19.57
CA GLU A 91 -7.05 19.01 -20.36
C GLU A 91 -7.65 17.61 -20.53
N GLU A 92 -8.96 17.55 -20.80
CA GLU A 92 -9.66 16.26 -20.96
C GLU A 92 -9.22 15.49 -22.23
N ASP A 93 -8.62 16.17 -23.19
CA ASP A 93 -8.07 15.61 -24.44
C ASP A 93 -6.56 15.36 -24.40
N ASP A 94 -5.92 15.44 -23.22
CA ASP A 94 -4.51 15.08 -23.05
C ASP A 94 -4.26 13.63 -23.50
N THR A 95 -3.10 13.42 -24.12
CA THR A 95 -2.66 12.12 -24.64
C THR A 95 -2.35 11.09 -23.55
N ASP A 96 -2.09 11.53 -22.32
CA ASP A 96 -1.82 10.64 -21.19
C ASP A 96 -3.11 10.28 -20.42
N PRO A 97 -3.65 9.06 -20.59
CA PRO A 97 -4.89 8.66 -19.94
C PRO A 97 -4.79 8.60 -18.40
N VAL A 98 -3.59 8.40 -17.84
CA VAL A 98 -3.43 8.41 -16.37
C VAL A 98 -3.50 9.84 -15.85
N ALA A 99 -2.90 10.81 -16.56
CA ALA A 99 -3.00 12.22 -16.21
C ALA A 99 -4.46 12.69 -16.23
N VAL A 100 -5.19 12.40 -17.31
CA VAL A 100 -6.61 12.77 -17.46
C VAL A 100 -7.47 12.17 -16.34
N ALA A 101 -7.33 10.87 -16.07
CA ALA A 101 -8.12 10.20 -15.05
C ALA A 101 -7.79 10.69 -13.63
N LEU A 102 -6.51 10.96 -13.35
CA LEU A 102 -6.08 11.48 -12.06
C LEU A 102 -6.52 12.93 -11.84
N ALA A 103 -6.45 13.78 -12.87
CA ALA A 103 -6.96 15.14 -12.83
C ALA A 103 -8.47 15.19 -12.57
N ASP A 104 -9.25 14.33 -13.24
CA ASP A 104 -10.68 14.21 -12.96
C ASP A 104 -10.95 13.73 -11.52
N ALA A 105 -10.21 12.71 -11.07
CA ALA A 105 -10.36 12.18 -9.72
C ALA A 105 -10.05 13.23 -8.64
N ALA A 106 -9.01 14.05 -8.84
CA ALA A 106 -8.62 15.13 -7.93
C ALA A 106 -9.60 16.31 -7.93
N ARG A 107 -10.40 16.50 -8.99
CA ARG A 107 -11.52 17.45 -8.99
C ARG A 107 -12.70 16.96 -8.14
N VAL A 108 -12.94 15.65 -8.11
CA VAL A 108 -14.10 15.03 -7.45
C VAL A 108 -13.81 14.69 -5.98
N PHE A 109 -12.60 14.27 -5.67
CA PHE A 109 -12.18 13.83 -4.34
C PHE A 109 -11.00 14.67 -3.82
N PRO A 110 -10.92 14.95 -2.51
CA PRO A 110 -9.80 15.66 -1.89
C PRO A 110 -8.59 14.74 -1.76
N ILE A 111 -8.02 14.31 -2.88
CA ILE A 111 -6.87 13.41 -2.91
C ILE A 111 -5.61 14.19 -2.53
N PRO A 112 -4.86 13.80 -1.48
CA PRO A 112 -3.63 14.48 -1.11
C PRO A 112 -2.51 14.15 -2.11
N MET A 113 -2.31 15.00 -3.12
CA MET A 113 -1.29 14.80 -4.17
C MET A 113 0.12 14.68 -3.60
N GLY A 114 0.42 15.36 -2.49
CA GLY A 114 1.69 15.20 -1.76
C GLY A 114 2.00 13.73 -1.39
N GLY A 115 0.99 12.91 -1.11
CA GLY A 115 1.20 11.48 -0.87
C GLY A 115 1.60 10.67 -2.11
N LEU A 116 1.21 11.12 -3.32
CA LEU A 116 1.75 10.56 -4.57
C LEU A 116 3.17 11.04 -4.83
N GLY A 117 3.53 12.25 -4.37
CA GLY A 117 4.90 12.74 -4.34
C GLY A 117 5.80 11.92 -3.41
N GLU A 118 5.32 11.57 -2.21
CA GLU A 118 6.04 10.69 -1.28
C GLU A 118 6.28 9.29 -1.86
N LEU A 119 5.34 8.75 -2.65
CA LEU A 119 5.58 7.50 -3.38
C LEU A 119 6.79 7.64 -4.32
N ILE A 120 6.86 8.74 -5.08
CA ILE A 120 8.01 9.02 -5.96
C ILE A 120 9.29 9.08 -5.12
N ASP A 121 9.27 9.75 -3.96
CA ASP A 121 10.43 9.81 -3.06
C ASP A 121 10.87 8.41 -2.61
N GLY A 122 9.93 7.55 -2.21
CA GLY A 122 10.20 6.16 -1.84
C GLY A 122 10.83 5.36 -2.98
N VAL A 123 10.31 5.48 -4.20
CA VAL A 123 10.89 4.80 -5.36
C VAL A 123 12.26 5.38 -5.74
N GLN A 124 12.51 6.67 -5.48
CA GLN A 124 13.86 7.24 -5.63
C GLN A 124 14.85 6.66 -4.60
N MET A 125 14.43 6.40 -3.35
CA MET A 125 15.25 5.70 -2.35
C MET A 125 15.68 4.32 -2.87
N ASP A 126 14.73 3.61 -3.49
CA ASP A 126 15.03 2.35 -4.18
C ASP A 126 16.04 2.58 -5.29
N VAL A 127 15.80 3.48 -6.25
CA VAL A 127 16.78 3.72 -7.33
C VAL A 127 18.20 4.05 -6.82
N ARG A 128 18.32 4.75 -5.69
CA ARG A 128 19.60 5.14 -5.08
C ARG A 128 20.32 4.03 -4.31
N GLY A 129 19.67 2.92 -3.99
CA GLY A 129 20.32 1.84 -3.26
C GLY A 129 20.34 2.01 -1.75
N GLU A 130 19.38 2.74 -1.16
CA GLU A 130 19.38 3.00 0.28
C GLU A 130 19.26 1.72 1.12
N SER A 131 19.95 1.72 2.26
CA SER A 131 19.95 0.66 3.26
C SER A 131 19.43 1.21 4.59
N TYR A 132 18.80 0.36 5.39
CA TYR A 132 18.14 0.76 6.63
C TYR A 132 18.87 0.14 7.83
N GLU A 133 19.38 0.98 8.74
CA GLU A 133 20.07 0.49 9.95
C GLU A 133 19.05 0.02 10.99
N THR A 134 18.02 0.84 11.21
CA THR A 134 17.01 0.65 12.25
C THR A 134 15.62 0.48 11.67
N TRP A 135 14.69 0.03 12.52
CA TRP A 135 13.27 0.06 12.16
C TRP A 135 12.76 1.45 11.78
N ASP A 136 13.23 2.51 12.46
CA ASP A 136 12.75 3.85 12.20
C ASP A 136 13.16 4.32 10.79
N ASP A 137 14.35 3.92 10.32
CA ASP A 137 14.79 4.15 8.94
C ASP A 137 13.90 3.41 7.94
N LEU A 138 13.65 2.11 8.17
CA LEU A 138 12.78 1.32 7.31
C LEU A 138 11.33 1.84 7.32
N ALA A 139 10.87 2.35 8.45
CA ALA A 139 9.52 2.90 8.59
C ALA A 139 9.32 4.16 7.74
N ILE A 140 10.38 4.96 7.50
CA ILE A 140 10.33 6.09 6.56
C ILE A 140 10.09 5.59 5.14
N TYR A 141 10.86 4.59 4.69
CA TYR A 141 10.64 3.97 3.39
C TYR A 141 9.23 3.40 3.26
N CYS A 142 8.79 2.60 4.24
CA CYS A 142 7.44 2.02 4.24
C CYS A 142 6.33 3.07 4.24
N ARG A 143 6.56 4.22 4.90
CA ARG A 143 5.65 5.37 4.89
C ARG A 143 5.56 5.95 3.48
N CYS A 144 6.68 6.15 2.79
CA CYS A 144 6.69 6.67 1.42
C CYS A 144 5.94 5.75 0.45
N VAL A 145 6.30 4.46 0.40
CA VAL A 145 5.79 3.56 -0.65
C VAL A 145 4.41 2.97 -0.36
N ALA A 146 3.96 2.95 0.89
CA ALA A 146 2.67 2.35 1.26
C ALA A 146 1.81 3.18 2.21
N GLY A 147 2.42 3.82 3.21
CA GLY A 147 1.71 4.70 4.14
C GLY A 147 1.04 5.89 3.44
N ALA A 148 1.76 6.51 2.50
CA ALA A 148 1.28 7.60 1.67
C ALA A 148 0.11 7.16 0.78
N ILE A 149 0.18 5.97 0.18
CA ILE A 149 -0.95 5.37 -0.56
C ILE A 149 -2.16 5.14 0.34
N GLY A 150 -1.96 4.78 1.61
CA GLY A 150 -3.02 4.72 2.62
C GLY A 150 -3.73 6.07 2.77
N ARG A 151 -2.98 7.17 2.93
CA ARG A 151 -3.53 8.53 3.04
C ARG A 151 -4.23 9.00 1.75
N VAL A 152 -3.64 8.71 0.58
CA VAL A 152 -4.24 8.97 -0.73
C VAL A 152 -5.58 8.25 -0.88
N SER A 153 -5.62 6.96 -0.51
CA SER A 153 -6.84 6.15 -0.52
C SER A 153 -7.91 6.71 0.42
N LEU A 154 -7.50 7.19 1.61
CA LEU A 154 -8.41 7.84 2.55
C LEU A 154 -9.04 9.11 1.97
N GLY A 155 -8.31 9.89 1.15
CA GLY A 155 -8.87 11.05 0.43
C GLY A 155 -10.03 10.67 -0.50
N VAL A 156 -9.95 9.49 -1.14
CA VAL A 156 -11.03 8.95 -1.99
C VAL A 156 -12.16 8.35 -1.16
N PHE A 157 -11.82 7.65 -0.07
CA PHE A 157 -12.81 6.98 0.78
C PHE A 157 -13.61 7.97 1.63
N GLY A 158 -12.97 9.02 2.12
CA GLY A 158 -13.53 9.88 3.15
C GLY A 158 -13.71 9.16 4.49
N THR A 159 -14.24 9.90 5.45
CA THR A 159 -14.62 9.37 6.78
C THR A 159 -16.11 9.57 7.01
N VAL A 160 -16.72 8.75 7.86
CA VAL A 160 -18.11 8.98 8.31
C VAL A 160 -18.15 10.11 9.35
N ASN A 161 -19.28 10.81 9.43
CA ASN A 161 -19.44 12.00 10.27
C ASN A 161 -19.02 11.76 11.72
N GLY A 162 -18.32 12.73 12.31
CA GLY A 162 -17.93 12.72 13.73
C GLY A 162 -16.56 12.09 14.03
N HIS A 163 -15.85 11.61 13.00
CA HIS A 163 -14.49 11.10 13.15
C HIS A 163 -13.43 12.14 12.78
N ASP A 164 -12.33 12.13 13.53
CA ASP A 164 -11.16 12.97 13.25
C ASP A 164 -10.40 12.45 12.02
N HIS A 165 -10.31 13.29 10.98
CA HIS A 165 -9.62 12.97 9.74
C HIS A 165 -8.11 12.78 9.95
N ALA A 166 -7.48 13.56 10.84
CA ALA A 166 -6.04 13.42 11.11
C ALA A 166 -5.76 12.04 11.72
N ARG A 167 -6.58 11.62 12.68
CA ARG A 167 -6.48 10.28 13.27
C ARG A 167 -6.73 9.17 12.26
N ALA A 168 -7.68 9.34 11.35
CA ALA A 168 -7.92 8.38 10.26
C ALA A 168 -6.68 8.26 9.35
N ALA A 169 -6.03 9.39 9.04
CA ALA A 169 -4.82 9.41 8.23
C ALA A 169 -3.66 8.67 8.91
N GLU A 170 -3.48 8.83 10.22
CA GLU A 170 -2.49 8.06 11.00
C GLU A 170 -2.76 6.55 10.94
N TYR A 171 -4.01 6.12 11.07
CA TYR A 171 -4.35 4.70 10.97
C TYR A 171 -4.20 4.15 9.55
N ALA A 172 -4.51 4.96 8.53
CA ALA A 172 -4.29 4.59 7.13
C ALA A 172 -2.79 4.43 6.83
N ASP A 173 -1.97 5.35 7.32
CA ASP A 173 -0.52 5.31 7.23
C ASP A 173 0.03 4.04 7.91
N THR A 174 -0.34 3.82 9.17
CA THR A 174 0.09 2.63 9.95
C THR A 174 -0.33 1.32 9.27
N LEU A 175 -1.51 1.28 8.66
CA LEU A 175 -1.95 0.10 7.90
C LEU A 175 -1.07 -0.11 6.66
N GLY A 176 -0.67 0.97 5.96
CA GLY A 176 0.28 0.92 4.86
C GLY A 176 1.62 0.31 5.28
N LEU A 177 2.18 0.74 6.41
CA LEU A 177 3.41 0.15 6.97
C LEU A 177 3.25 -1.37 7.22
N ALA A 178 2.12 -1.81 7.77
CA ALA A 178 1.85 -3.23 7.99
C ALA A 178 1.84 -4.04 6.68
N LEU A 179 1.23 -3.49 5.63
CA LEU A 179 1.17 -4.11 4.31
C LEU A 179 2.58 -4.20 3.70
N GLN A 180 3.38 -3.14 3.82
CA GLN A 180 4.72 -3.11 3.22
C GLN A 180 5.70 -4.02 3.95
N LEU A 181 5.70 -4.02 5.28
CA LEU A 181 6.52 -4.97 6.04
C LEU A 181 6.15 -6.43 5.69
N THR A 182 4.87 -6.70 5.43
CA THR A 182 4.44 -8.03 4.96
C THR A 182 4.94 -8.33 3.54
N ASN A 183 5.02 -7.35 2.63
CA ASN A 183 5.63 -7.53 1.32
C ASN A 183 7.12 -7.85 1.46
N ILE A 184 7.86 -7.05 2.24
CA ILE A 184 9.29 -7.24 2.50
C ILE A 184 9.54 -8.66 3.02
N LEU A 185 8.79 -9.11 4.03
CA LEU A 185 8.93 -10.47 4.56
C LEU A 185 8.62 -11.56 3.54
N ARG A 186 7.60 -11.35 2.69
CA ARG A 186 7.23 -12.32 1.64
C ARG A 186 8.33 -12.46 0.59
N ASP A 187 8.98 -11.35 0.26
CA ASP A 187 9.84 -11.22 -0.93
C ASP A 187 11.34 -11.17 -0.60
N VAL A 188 11.76 -11.41 0.67
CA VAL A 188 13.17 -11.34 1.12
C VAL A 188 14.18 -12.04 0.19
N ARG A 189 13.81 -13.16 -0.43
CA ARG A 189 14.66 -13.91 -1.37
C ARG A 189 14.74 -13.26 -2.74
N GLU A 190 13.60 -12.78 -3.23
CA GLU A 190 13.48 -12.09 -4.53
C GLU A 190 14.23 -10.76 -4.47
N ASP A 191 14.03 -10.00 -3.38
CA ASP A 191 14.73 -8.75 -3.10
C ASP A 191 16.25 -8.97 -3.04
N ALA A 192 16.71 -9.98 -2.29
CA ALA A 192 18.14 -10.31 -2.22
C ALA A 192 18.73 -10.71 -3.58
N GLY A 193 17.94 -11.40 -4.42
CA GLY A 193 18.31 -11.71 -5.81
C GLY A 193 18.48 -10.48 -6.69
N ASN A 194 17.74 -9.41 -6.38
CA ASN A 194 17.83 -8.10 -7.03
C ASN A 194 18.84 -7.15 -6.36
N GLY A 195 19.66 -7.67 -5.43
CA GLY A 195 20.67 -6.89 -4.70
C GLY A 195 20.08 -5.96 -3.63
N ARG A 196 18.90 -6.30 -3.09
CA ARG A 196 18.18 -5.51 -2.09
C ARG A 196 18.01 -6.25 -0.78
N THR A 197 18.16 -5.51 0.32
CA THR A 197 17.84 -5.97 1.67
C THR A 197 17.12 -4.83 2.38
N TYR A 198 15.83 -5.01 2.63
CA TYR A 198 15.01 -3.98 3.30
C TYR A 198 15.00 -4.12 4.82
N LEU A 199 15.12 -5.34 5.35
CA LEU A 199 15.07 -5.55 6.80
C LEU A 199 16.19 -4.76 7.51
N PRO A 200 15.95 -4.19 8.70
CA PRO A 200 16.93 -3.39 9.39
C PRO A 200 18.22 -4.17 9.66
N ALA A 201 19.37 -3.53 9.46
CA ALA A 201 20.67 -4.14 9.70
C ALA A 201 20.84 -4.59 11.16
N GLU A 202 20.32 -3.83 12.12
CA GLU A 202 20.34 -4.19 13.54
C GLU A 202 19.56 -5.48 13.84
N ASP A 203 18.42 -5.66 13.17
CA ASP A 203 17.57 -6.84 13.32
C ASP A 203 18.24 -8.05 12.65
N LEU A 204 18.80 -7.88 11.45
CA LEU A 204 19.59 -8.92 10.78
C LEU A 204 20.77 -9.37 11.64
N ALA A 205 21.55 -8.43 12.19
CA ALA A 205 22.71 -8.73 13.02
C ALA A 205 22.30 -9.48 14.31
N LYS A 206 21.22 -9.03 14.97
CA LYS A 206 20.69 -9.63 16.19
C LYS A 206 20.37 -11.13 16.06
N PHE A 207 19.91 -11.55 14.88
CA PHE A 207 19.55 -12.95 14.60
C PHE A 207 20.58 -13.69 13.74
N GLY A 208 21.79 -13.13 13.57
CA GLY A 208 22.86 -13.77 12.79
C GLY A 208 22.58 -13.86 11.28
N CYS A 209 21.73 -12.99 10.75
CA CYS A 209 21.29 -12.95 9.35
C CYS A 209 21.97 -11.84 8.52
N ALA A 210 23.06 -11.24 9.01
CA ALA A 210 23.73 -10.10 8.36
C ALA A 210 24.30 -10.43 6.97
N GLU A 211 24.57 -11.70 6.67
CA GLU A 211 25.03 -12.15 5.34
C GLU A 211 23.91 -12.14 4.27
N GLY A 212 22.66 -11.84 4.66
CA GLY A 212 21.53 -11.78 3.73
C GLY A 212 21.00 -13.14 3.27
N PHE A 213 20.17 -13.13 2.23
CA PHE A 213 19.35 -14.29 1.83
C PHE A 213 19.67 -14.76 0.40
N HIS A 214 20.91 -15.24 0.21
CA HIS A 214 21.46 -15.58 -1.11
C HIS A 214 21.24 -17.05 -1.55
N SER A 215 20.66 -17.91 -0.70
CA SER A 215 20.28 -19.29 -1.02
C SER A 215 18.81 -19.58 -0.66
N ASP A 216 18.36 -20.82 -0.90
CA ASP A 216 17.03 -21.32 -0.51
C ASP A 216 16.96 -21.78 0.96
N SER A 217 18.04 -21.56 1.72
CA SER A 217 18.22 -21.97 3.10
C SER A 217 18.73 -20.79 3.94
N PRO A 218 18.42 -20.73 5.25
CA PRO A 218 18.95 -19.69 6.11
C PRO A 218 20.48 -19.66 6.16
N PRO A 219 21.10 -18.50 6.48
CA PRO A 219 22.54 -18.43 6.75
C PRO A 219 22.95 -19.44 7.84
N PRO A 220 24.06 -20.17 7.69
CA PRO A 220 24.50 -21.16 8.67
C PRO A 220 24.67 -20.55 10.08
N GLY A 221 24.06 -21.16 11.09
CA GLY A 221 24.15 -20.70 12.48
C GLY A 221 23.27 -19.49 12.83
N SER A 222 22.45 -19.00 11.89
CA SER A 222 21.46 -17.95 12.13
C SER A 222 20.20 -18.46 12.82
N ASP A 223 19.47 -17.56 13.48
CA ASP A 223 18.10 -17.78 13.95
C ASP A 223 17.10 -17.07 13.03
N PHE A 224 17.02 -17.52 11.78
CA PHE A 224 16.12 -16.93 10.78
C PHE A 224 14.64 -17.02 11.18
N ALA A 225 14.23 -18.12 11.83
CA ALA A 225 12.86 -18.25 12.33
C ALA A 225 12.56 -17.19 13.40
N GLY A 226 13.49 -16.93 14.31
CA GLY A 226 13.40 -15.87 15.30
C GLY A 226 13.33 -14.46 14.68
N LEU A 227 14.13 -14.19 13.63
CA LEU A 227 14.04 -12.95 12.87
C LEU A 227 12.65 -12.75 12.26
N VAL A 228 12.14 -13.76 11.55
CA VAL A 228 10.80 -13.68 10.93
C VAL A 228 9.73 -13.51 11.99
N GLU A 229 9.80 -14.22 13.11
CA GLU A 229 8.84 -14.05 14.21
C GLU A 229 8.89 -12.63 14.81
N PHE A 230 10.09 -12.07 14.97
CA PHE A 230 10.30 -10.72 15.47
C PHE A 230 9.63 -9.68 14.56
N GLU A 231 9.85 -9.76 13.25
CA GLU A 231 9.21 -8.88 12.26
C GLU A 231 7.71 -9.11 12.12
N VAL A 232 7.26 -10.37 12.20
CA VAL A 232 5.83 -10.70 12.19
C VAL A 232 5.12 -10.08 13.40
N ARG A 233 5.73 -10.07 14.60
CA ARG A 233 5.15 -9.40 15.78
C ARG A 233 5.00 -7.91 15.54
N ARG A 234 6.02 -7.27 14.94
CA ARG A 234 5.96 -5.86 14.54
C ARG A 234 4.82 -5.59 13.56
N ALA A 235 4.73 -6.37 12.47
CA ALA A 235 3.64 -6.27 11.49
C ALA A 235 2.25 -6.49 12.11
N ARG A 236 2.10 -7.46 13.03
CA ARG A 236 0.84 -7.70 13.75
C ARG A 236 0.41 -6.50 14.61
N SER A 237 1.36 -5.82 15.26
CA SER A 237 1.09 -4.59 16.01
C SER A 237 0.61 -3.46 15.10
N LEU A 238 1.31 -3.25 13.97
CA LEU A 238 0.91 -2.26 12.96
C LEU A 238 -0.49 -2.54 12.41
N PHE A 239 -0.80 -3.81 12.08
CA PHE A 239 -2.14 -4.21 11.69
C PHE A 239 -3.17 -3.87 12.77
N ALA A 240 -2.93 -4.24 14.02
CA ALA A 240 -3.87 -4.00 15.12
C ALA A 240 -4.23 -2.50 15.24
N THR A 241 -3.24 -1.63 15.12
CA THR A 241 -3.44 -0.17 15.09
C THR A 241 -4.16 0.28 13.82
N GLY A 242 -3.68 -0.13 12.64
CA GLY A 242 -4.25 0.28 11.34
C GLY A 242 -5.70 -0.15 11.14
N TYR A 243 -6.13 -1.29 11.69
CA TYR A 243 -7.52 -1.73 11.64
C TYR A 243 -8.51 -0.83 12.40
N ARG A 244 -8.02 0.08 13.27
CA ARG A 244 -8.85 1.12 13.90
C ARG A 244 -9.41 2.11 12.89
N LEU A 245 -8.91 2.12 11.65
CA LEU A 245 -9.49 2.87 10.54
C LEU A 245 -10.89 2.34 10.13
N LEU A 246 -11.12 1.02 10.17
CA LEU A 246 -12.34 0.40 9.64
C LEU A 246 -13.66 1.02 10.14
N PRO A 247 -13.87 1.28 11.46
CA PRO A 247 -15.10 1.90 11.94
C PRO A 247 -15.27 3.37 11.52
N MET A 248 -14.22 4.02 11.02
CA MET A 248 -14.25 5.42 10.58
C MET A 248 -14.67 5.58 9.11
N LEU A 249 -14.79 4.46 8.37
CA LEU A 249 -15.11 4.43 6.94
C LEU A 249 -16.57 4.05 6.71
N ASP A 250 -17.13 4.49 5.58
CA ASP A 250 -18.44 3.98 5.14
C ASP A 250 -18.35 2.47 4.85
N ARG A 251 -19.50 1.80 4.85
CA ARG A 251 -19.58 0.34 4.72
C ARG A 251 -18.81 -0.23 3.52
N ARG A 252 -18.86 0.42 2.35
CA ARG A 252 -18.20 -0.09 1.13
C ARG A 252 -16.71 0.20 1.14
N SER A 253 -16.29 1.39 1.57
CA SER A 253 -14.87 1.71 1.76
C SER A 253 -14.23 0.83 2.86
N GLY A 254 -14.91 0.63 3.98
CA GLY A 254 -14.47 -0.29 5.04
C GLY A 254 -14.35 -1.74 4.56
N ALA A 255 -15.30 -2.22 3.75
CA ALA A 255 -15.22 -3.56 3.15
C ALA A 255 -14.04 -3.70 2.18
N CYS A 256 -13.77 -2.67 1.36
CA CYS A 256 -12.59 -2.60 0.49
C CYS A 256 -11.30 -2.72 1.30
N VAL A 257 -11.12 -1.88 2.32
CA VAL A 257 -9.94 -1.91 3.19
C VAL A 257 -9.80 -3.25 3.92
N ALA A 258 -10.90 -3.77 4.49
CA ALA A 258 -10.88 -5.06 5.18
C ALA A 258 -10.50 -6.22 4.26
N ALA A 259 -10.98 -6.23 3.00
CA ALA A 259 -10.62 -7.24 2.02
C ALA A 259 -9.12 -7.21 1.70
N MET A 260 -8.56 -6.03 1.43
CA MET A 260 -7.15 -5.86 1.09
C MET A 260 -6.25 -6.21 2.28
N ALA A 261 -6.50 -5.59 3.44
CA ALA A 261 -5.72 -5.83 4.65
C ALA A 261 -5.85 -7.27 5.15
N GLY A 262 -7.01 -7.91 4.97
CA GLY A 262 -7.24 -9.30 5.35
C GLY A 262 -6.43 -10.29 4.52
N ILE A 263 -6.25 -10.02 3.21
CA ILE A 263 -5.39 -10.83 2.32
C ILE A 263 -3.96 -10.79 2.82
N TYR A 264 -3.44 -9.60 3.11
CA TYR A 264 -2.09 -9.41 3.60
C TYR A 264 -1.88 -9.97 5.00
N ARG A 265 -2.83 -9.77 5.92
CA ARG A 265 -2.77 -10.42 7.23
C ARG A 265 -2.67 -11.94 7.09
N ARG A 266 -3.47 -12.55 6.21
CA ARG A 266 -3.44 -14.01 6.01
C ARG A 266 -2.13 -14.48 5.37
N LEU A 267 -1.52 -13.66 4.51
CA LEU A 267 -0.18 -13.90 3.99
C LEU A 267 0.86 -13.87 5.14
N LEU A 268 0.81 -12.86 6.00
CA LEU A 268 1.68 -12.74 7.17
C LEU A 268 1.56 -13.97 8.09
N GLU A 269 0.33 -14.44 8.35
CA GLU A 269 0.11 -15.64 9.18
C GLU A 269 0.64 -16.93 8.53
N ARG A 270 0.70 -17.01 7.19
CA ARG A 270 1.36 -18.14 6.50
C ARG A 270 2.87 -18.08 6.63
N ILE A 271 3.45 -16.89 6.48
CA ILE A 271 4.89 -16.67 6.68
C ILE A 271 5.26 -17.04 8.13
N ALA A 272 4.45 -16.63 9.10
CA ALA A 272 4.67 -16.97 10.51
C ALA A 272 4.59 -18.50 10.79
N ALA A 273 3.81 -19.25 10.00
CA ALA A 273 3.62 -20.68 10.20
C ALA A 273 4.72 -21.54 9.54
N ASP A 274 5.37 -21.03 8.50
CA ASP A 274 6.51 -21.65 7.80
C ASP A 274 7.49 -20.55 7.37
N PRO A 275 8.32 -20.03 8.29
CA PRO A 275 9.22 -18.91 8.02
C PRO A 275 10.13 -19.16 6.82
N GLU A 276 10.70 -20.35 6.70
CA GLU A 276 11.64 -20.69 5.62
C GLU A 276 10.99 -20.76 4.23
N ALA A 277 9.65 -20.79 4.15
CA ALA A 277 8.95 -20.77 2.86
C ALA A 277 9.35 -19.58 1.98
N VAL A 278 9.62 -18.42 2.58
CA VAL A 278 9.98 -17.20 1.84
C VAL A 278 11.36 -17.29 1.17
N LEU A 279 12.23 -18.21 1.62
CA LEU A 279 13.54 -18.48 1.00
C LEU A 279 13.42 -19.42 -0.20
N ARG A 280 12.40 -20.28 -0.22
CA ARG A 280 12.14 -21.24 -1.31
C ARG A 280 11.34 -20.65 -2.46
N GLY A 281 10.70 -19.50 -2.25
CA GLY A 281 9.98 -18.77 -3.27
C GLY A 281 8.84 -17.93 -2.70
N ARG A 282 8.11 -17.27 -3.60
CA ARG A 282 7.09 -16.29 -3.22
C ARG A 282 5.87 -16.93 -2.57
N VAL A 283 5.66 -16.65 -1.28
CA VAL A 283 4.47 -17.12 -0.56
C VAL A 283 3.22 -16.42 -1.09
N SER A 284 2.19 -17.19 -1.47
CA SER A 284 0.95 -16.64 -2.04
C SER A 284 -0.30 -17.31 -1.48
N LEU A 285 -1.44 -16.62 -1.64
CA LEU A 285 -2.76 -17.19 -1.32
C LEU A 285 -3.44 -17.75 -2.58
N PRO A 286 -4.07 -18.94 -2.50
CA PRO A 286 -4.95 -19.43 -3.55
C PRO A 286 -6.11 -18.47 -3.82
N GLY A 287 -6.58 -18.40 -5.08
CA GLY A 287 -7.66 -17.49 -5.49
C GLY A 287 -8.94 -17.63 -4.64
N ARG A 288 -9.30 -18.86 -4.25
CA ARG A 288 -10.45 -19.12 -3.37
C ARG A 288 -10.34 -18.46 -1.99
N GLU A 289 -9.13 -18.39 -1.43
CA GLU A 289 -8.91 -17.78 -0.12
C GLU A 289 -8.96 -16.26 -0.21
N LYS A 290 -8.45 -15.68 -1.30
CA LYS A 290 -8.61 -14.25 -1.60
C LYS A 290 -10.09 -13.88 -1.73
N ALA A 291 -10.86 -14.68 -2.48
CA ALA A 291 -12.30 -14.48 -2.64
C ALA A 291 -13.06 -14.61 -1.30
N TYR A 292 -12.74 -15.62 -0.48
CA TYR A 292 -13.33 -15.79 0.85
C TYR A 292 -13.10 -14.57 1.75
N VAL A 293 -11.88 -14.01 1.77
CA VAL A 293 -11.57 -12.81 2.54
C VAL A 293 -12.36 -11.60 2.04
N ALA A 294 -12.46 -11.41 0.71
CA ALA A 294 -13.26 -10.33 0.14
C ALA A 294 -14.75 -10.42 0.53
N VAL A 295 -15.33 -11.62 0.48
CA VAL A 295 -16.72 -11.86 0.89
C VAL A 295 -16.91 -11.59 2.39
N ARG A 296 -15.96 -11.97 3.23
CA ARG A 296 -16.01 -11.73 4.67
C ARG A 296 -15.92 -10.24 5.03
N GLY A 297 -15.11 -9.48 4.29
CA GLY A 297 -15.02 -8.02 4.38
C GLY A 297 -16.37 -7.35 4.18
N LEU A 298 -17.16 -7.81 3.20
CA LEU A 298 -18.53 -7.33 2.93
C LEU A 298 -19.53 -7.62 4.06
N ALA A 299 -19.33 -8.71 4.80
CA ALA A 299 -20.18 -9.10 5.93
C ALA A 299 -19.86 -8.30 7.21
N GLY A 300 -18.80 -7.48 7.23
CA GLY A 300 -18.41 -6.65 8.38
C GLY A 300 -17.99 -7.47 9.61
N VAL A 301 -17.55 -8.71 9.42
CA VAL A 301 -17.12 -9.61 10.50
C VAL A 301 -15.78 -9.16 11.08
N ASP A 302 -14.88 -8.65 10.23
CA ASP A 302 -13.54 -8.23 10.66
C ASP A 302 -13.58 -6.91 11.44
N ALA A 303 -14.40 -5.94 11.03
CA ALA A 303 -14.64 -4.70 11.79
C ALA A 303 -15.25 -4.96 13.18
N ARG A 304 -16.13 -5.97 13.30
CA ARG A 304 -16.73 -6.37 14.58
C ARG A 304 -15.77 -7.11 15.51
N ARG A 305 -14.74 -7.77 14.97
CA ARG A 305 -13.74 -8.51 15.76
C ARG A 305 -12.65 -7.58 16.29
N THR A 306 -12.21 -6.59 15.51
CA THR A 306 -11.24 -5.58 15.96
C THR A 306 -11.80 -4.61 16.99
N ALA A 307 -13.09 -4.27 16.92
CA ALA A 307 -13.75 -3.49 17.97
C ALA A 307 -13.84 -4.21 19.34
N ARG A 308 -13.63 -5.54 19.36
CA ARG A 308 -13.77 -6.40 20.55
C ARG A 308 -12.46 -6.83 21.19
N THR A 309 -11.32 -6.60 20.55
CA THR A 309 -10.01 -6.97 21.10
C THR A 309 -9.35 -5.73 21.69
N PRO A 310 -9.27 -5.58 23.03
CA PRO A 310 -8.47 -4.52 23.62
C PRO A 310 -7.00 -4.73 23.21
N ALA A 311 -6.29 -3.63 22.93
CA ALA A 311 -4.87 -3.70 22.63
C ALA A 311 -4.13 -4.33 23.84
N PRO A 312 -3.12 -5.19 23.63
CA PRO A 312 -2.23 -5.54 24.71
C PRO A 312 -1.59 -4.25 25.21
N VAL A 313 -1.74 -3.97 26.50
CA VAL A 313 -1.00 -2.88 27.16
C VAL A 313 0.47 -3.26 27.07
N ALA A 314 1.25 -2.47 26.33
CA ALA A 314 2.70 -2.60 26.37
C ALA A 314 3.14 -2.29 27.81
N ASP A 315 3.71 -3.29 28.48
CA ASP A 315 4.37 -3.12 29.77
C ASP A 315 5.82 -2.70 29.50
N PRO A 316 6.20 -1.43 29.74
CA PRO A 316 7.55 -0.94 29.46
C PRO A 316 8.61 -1.47 30.44
N ARG A 317 8.29 -2.46 31.29
CA ARG A 317 9.21 -2.98 32.32
C ARG A 317 9.67 -4.42 32.10
N ARG A 318 9.49 -5.00 30.90
CA ARG A 318 9.90 -6.39 30.63
C ARG A 318 11.12 -6.60 29.73
N ASP A 319 11.73 -5.52 29.22
CA ASP A 319 12.95 -5.59 28.40
C ASP A 319 14.12 -4.84 29.06
N ALA A 320 14.38 -5.14 30.34
CA ALA A 320 15.63 -4.80 31.03
C ALA A 320 16.36 -6.08 31.44
#